data_AF-A0A6J4T1H2-F1
#
_entry.id   AF-A0A6J4T1H2-F1
#
_cell.length_a   1.000
_cell.length_b   1.000
_cell.length_c   1.000
_cell.angle_alpha   90.00
_cell.angle_beta   90.00
_cell.angle_gamma   90.00
#
_symmetry.space_group_name_H-M   'P 1'
#
loop_
_entity.id
_entity.type
_entity.pdbx_description
1 polymer ?
#
loop_
_entity_poly.entity_id
_entity_poly.type
_entity_poly.pdbx_seq_one_letter_code
_entity_poly.pdbx_strand_id
1 'polypeptide(L)'
;MSGFSRTNEDGVSRGEHALLVLPDRNSEANARTVEARLNEAAGLAEAIGIDVLGRRSFRIRQPRPATLFGKGQVEEIASLVNEHEAALLIV
;
A
#
# COMPACT_ATOMS: atom_id res chain seq x y z
N MET A 1 22.64 -26.88 14.52
CA MET A 1 22.31 -25.46 14.26
C MET A 1 21.86 -25.34 12.81
N SER A 2 20.56 -25.53 12.55
CA SER A 2 20.01 -25.39 11.20
C SER A 2 19.71 -23.92 10.97
N GLY A 3 20.62 -23.22 10.31
CA GLY A 3 20.39 -21.85 9.85
C GLY A 3 19.41 -21.90 8.69
N PHE A 4 18.22 -21.31 8.88
CA PHE A 4 17.32 -20.98 7.77
C PHE A 4 18.01 -19.92 6.90
N SER A 5 18.69 -20.34 5.85
CA SER A 5 19.11 -19.44 4.78
C SER A 5 17.88 -19.23 3.90
N ARG A 6 17.15 -18.13 4.11
CA ARG A 6 16.14 -17.68 3.16
C ARG A 6 16.90 -17.21 1.92
N THR A 7 16.88 -18.01 0.85
CA THR A 7 17.26 -17.51 -0.47
C THR A 7 16.21 -16.46 -0.85
N ASN A 8 16.65 -15.22 -1.06
CA ASN A 8 15.79 -14.06 -1.34
C ASN A 8 15.24 -14.10 -2.78
N GLU A 9 14.56 -15.17 -3.18
CA GLU A 9 14.07 -15.32 -4.56
C GLU A 9 12.66 -14.74 -4.76
N ASP A 10 11.87 -14.58 -3.68
CA ASP A 10 10.48 -14.06 -3.73
C ASP A 10 10.21 -12.88 -2.76
N GLY A 11 11.25 -12.31 -2.13
CA GLY A 11 11.11 -11.32 -1.06
C GLY A 11 11.28 -9.87 -1.51
N VAL A 12 10.50 -8.94 -0.94
CA VAL A 12 10.73 -7.50 -1.10
C VAL A 12 12.07 -7.13 -0.46
N SER A 13 12.96 -6.53 -1.26
CA SER A 13 14.26 -6.06 -0.79
C SER A 13 14.14 -4.73 -0.04
N ARG A 14 15.10 -4.45 0.85
CA ARG A 14 15.22 -3.10 1.43
C ARG A 14 15.49 -2.10 0.30
N GLY A 15 14.78 -0.98 0.32
CA GLY A 15 14.82 0.06 -0.70
C GLY A 15 13.83 -0.14 -1.85
N GLU A 16 13.03 -1.21 -1.85
CA GLU A 16 11.99 -1.38 -2.86
C GLU A 16 10.93 -0.28 -2.77
N HIS A 17 10.52 0.18 -3.95
CA HIS A 17 9.51 1.22 -4.08
C HIS A 17 8.11 0.64 -3.83
N ALA A 18 7.32 1.35 -3.05
CA ALA A 18 5.97 0.96 -2.70
C ALA A 18 4.95 2.08 -2.94
N LEU A 19 3.76 1.65 -3.35
CA LEU A 19 2.55 2.46 -3.32
C LEU A 19 1.74 2.09 -2.07
N LEU A 20 1.40 3.08 -1.25
CA LEU A 20 0.51 2.92 -0.10
C LEU A 20 -0.92 3.35 -0.47
N VAL A 21 -1.86 2.43 -0.32
CA VAL A 21 -3.28 2.65 -0.61
C VAL A 21 -4.10 2.45 0.65
N LEU A 22 -4.82 3.46 1.11
CA LEU A 22 -5.74 3.33 2.24
C LEU A 22 -7.17 3.07 1.76
N PRO A 23 -7.77 1.90 2.04
CA PRO A 23 -9.19 1.66 1.79
C PRO A 23 -10.01 2.39 2.87
N ASP A 24 -10.51 3.58 2.53
CA ASP A 24 -11.33 4.36 3.44
C ASP A 24 -12.79 3.87 3.43
N ARG A 25 -13.10 3.05 4.44
CA ARG A 25 -14.43 2.48 4.68
C ARG A 25 -15.31 3.35 5.57
N ASN A 26 -14.74 4.39 6.19
CA ASN A 26 -15.44 5.14 7.22
C ASN A 26 -16.05 6.41 6.62
N SER A 27 -17.37 6.42 6.47
CA SER A 27 -18.14 7.57 6.00
C SER A 27 -17.93 8.84 6.82
N GLU A 28 -17.53 8.70 8.09
CA GLU A 28 -17.41 9.77 9.08
C GLU A 28 -15.96 10.13 9.43
N ALA A 29 -14.97 9.39 8.90
CA ALA A 29 -13.57 9.78 9.08
C ALA A 29 -13.32 11.07 8.31
N ASN A 30 -12.93 12.13 9.03
CA ASN A 30 -12.54 13.38 8.39
C ASN A 30 -11.16 13.24 7.73
N ALA A 31 -10.82 14.19 6.85
CA ALA A 31 -9.55 14.18 6.11
C ALA A 31 -8.32 14.12 7.03
N ARG A 32 -8.39 14.69 8.25
CA ARG A 32 -7.28 14.65 9.21
C ARG A 32 -7.00 13.23 9.71
N THR A 33 -8.04 12.44 9.96
CA THR A 33 -7.89 11.04 10.37
C THR A 33 -7.34 10.18 9.24
N VAL A 34 -7.72 10.45 7.99
CA VAL A 34 -7.18 9.75 6.81
C VAL A 34 -5.69 10.02 6.63
N GLU A 35 -5.27 11.29 6.67
CA GLU A 35 -3.86 11.66 6.57
C GLU A 35 -3.02 11.07 7.72
N ALA A 36 -3.54 11.06 8.94
CA ALA A 36 -2.85 10.46 10.08
C ALA A 36 -2.57 8.96 9.86
N ARG A 37 -3.56 8.19 9.37
CA ARG A 37 -3.39 6.76 9.05
C ARG A 37 -2.41 6.53 7.91
N LEU A 38 -2.42 7.38 6.88
CA LEU A 38 -1.44 7.32 5.79
C LEU A 38 -0.02 7.59 6.30
N ASN A 39 0.16 8.62 7.14
CA ASN A 39 1.46 8.95 7.71
C ASN A 39 2.00 7.83 8.62
N GLU A 40 1.15 7.26 9.46
CA GLU A 40 1.53 6.14 10.33
C GLU A 40 1.95 4.91 9.52
N ALA A 41 1.14 4.50 8.54
CA ALA A 41 1.45 3.35 7.70
C ALA A 41 2.72 3.56 6.86
N ALA A 42 2.95 4.78 6.35
CA ALA A 42 4.19 5.12 5.65
C ALA A 42 5.41 5.00 6.59
N GLY A 43 5.34 5.58 7.79
CA GLY A 43 6.44 5.49 8.76
C GLY A 43 6.74 4.05 9.20
N LEU A 44 5.72 3.20 9.29
CA LEU A 44 5.90 1.77 9.56
C LEU A 44 6.62 1.04 8.41
N ALA A 45 6.28 1.34 7.16
CA ALA A 45 6.94 0.78 5.98
C ALA A 45 8.40 1.24 5.88
N GLU A 46 8.64 2.54 6.06
CA GLU A 46 9.98 3.15 6.06
C GLU A 46 10.86 2.56 7.18
N ALA A 47 10.29 2.31 8.38
CA ALA A 47 11.01 1.72 9.50
C ALA A 47 11.55 0.32 9.20
N ILE A 48 10.88 -0.44 8.33
CA ILE A 48 11.36 -1.76 7.88
C ILE A 48 12.17 -1.69 6.58
N GLY A 49 12.39 -0.50 6.04
CA GLY A 49 13.25 -0.23 4.89
C GLY A 49 12.55 -0.33 3.54
N ILE A 50 11.26 -0.02 3.46
CA ILE A 50 10.51 0.11 2.20
C ILE A 50 10.37 1.59 1.87
N ASP A 51 10.59 1.97 0.61
CA ASP A 51 10.47 3.37 0.18
C ASP A 51 9.07 3.66 -0.36
N VAL A 52 8.28 4.48 0.36
CA VAL A 52 6.90 4.79 -0.01
C VAL A 52 6.86 6.04 -0.91
N LEU A 53 6.94 5.81 -2.22
CA LEU A 53 6.98 6.90 -3.20
C LEU A 53 5.60 7.51 -3.48
N GLY A 54 4.52 6.79 -3.19
CA GLY A 54 3.16 7.26 -3.41
C GLY A 54 2.21 6.83 -2.30
N ARG A 55 1.27 7.71 -1.95
CA ARG A 55 0.22 7.42 -0.96
C ARG A 55 -1.12 8.00 -1.37
N ARG A 56 -2.18 7.19 -1.33
CA ARG A 56 -3.54 7.62 -1.70
C ARG A 56 -4.60 6.89 -0.88
N SER A 57 -5.69 7.58 -0.56
CA SER A 57 -6.88 6.97 0.03
C SER A 57 -7.96 6.76 -1.03
N PHE A 58 -8.60 5.61 -1.02
CA PHE A 58 -9.73 5.29 -1.88
C PHE A 58 -10.97 5.02 -1.05
N ARG A 59 -12.04 5.77 -1.27
CA ARG A 59 -13.32 5.54 -0.57
C ARG A 59 -13.94 4.23 -1.03
N ILE A 60 -14.28 3.37 -0.08
CA ILE A 60 -14.92 2.07 -0.33
C ILE A 60 -16.40 2.15 0.03
N ARG A 61 -17.26 2.29 -0.98
CA ARG A 61 -18.72 2.26 -0.79
C ARG A 61 -19.23 0.83 -0.53
N GLN A 62 -18.70 -0.12 -1.29
CA GLN A 62 -19.03 -1.54 -1.18
C GLN A 62 -17.78 -2.37 -1.51
N PRO A 63 -17.25 -3.15 -0.56
CA PRO A 63 -16.05 -3.95 -0.80
C PRO A 63 -16.33 -5.05 -1.84
N ARG A 64 -15.42 -5.21 -2.81
CA ARG A 64 -15.49 -6.29 -3.80
C ARG A 64 -14.71 -7.51 -3.28
N PRO A 65 -15.29 -8.70 -3.16
CA PRO A 65 -14.59 -9.86 -2.57
C PRO A 65 -13.25 -10.19 -3.22
N ALA A 66 -13.14 -10.05 -4.55
CA ALA A 66 -11.93 -10.39 -5.29
C ALA A 66 -10.80 -9.37 -5.15
N THR A 67 -11.12 -8.10 -4.89
CA THR A 67 -10.18 -6.98 -5.08
C THR A 67 -10.19 -5.95 -3.97
N LEU A 68 -11.13 -6.02 -3.02
CA LEU A 68 -11.53 -4.97 -2.08
C LEU A 68 -12.09 -3.70 -2.75
N PHE A 69 -11.42 -3.21 -3.79
CA PHE A 69 -11.70 -2.02 -4.58
C PHE A 69 -12.64 -2.29 -5.77
N GLY A 70 -13.31 -1.25 -6.27
CA GLY A 70 -14.05 -1.32 -7.54
C GLY A 70 -13.13 -1.32 -8.77
N LYS A 71 -13.63 -1.77 -9.93
CA LYS A 71 -12.84 -1.88 -11.17
C LYS A 71 -12.05 -0.60 -11.52
N GLY A 72 -12.70 0.57 -11.53
CA GLY A 72 -12.01 1.83 -11.85
C GLY A 72 -10.94 2.22 -10.82
N GLN A 73 -11.15 1.90 -9.54
CA GLN A 73 -10.15 2.13 -8.50
C GLN A 73 -8.94 1.19 -8.68
N VAL A 74 -9.17 -0.06 -9.09
CA VAL A 74 -8.09 -1.00 -9.43
C VAL A 74 -7.28 -0.49 -10.63
N GLU A 75 -7.95 0.02 -11.67
CA GLU A 75 -7.28 0.61 -12.85
C GLU A 75 -6.45 1.85 -12.47
N GLU A 76 -6.97 2.70 -11.59
CA GLU A 76 -6.26 3.87 -11.07
C GLU A 76 -5.04 3.47 -10.21
N ILE A 77 -5.21 2.49 -9.31
CA ILE A 77 -4.10 1.93 -8.51
C ILE A 77 -3.02 1.36 -9.43
N ALA A 78 -3.40 0.59 -10.46
CA ALA A 78 -2.44 0.05 -11.42
C ALA A 78 -1.68 1.15 -12.17
N SER A 79 -2.35 2.25 -12.52
CA SER A 79 -1.70 3.42 -13.14
C SER A 79 -0.70 4.07 -12.19
N LEU A 80 -1.07 4.27 -10.92
CA LEU A 80 -0.19 4.84 -9.90
C LEU A 80 1.02 3.94 -9.62
N VAL A 81 0.83 2.61 -9.59
CA VAL A 81 1.92 1.65 -9.44
C VAL A 81 2.94 1.81 -10.57
N ASN A 82 2.47 1.90 -11.82
CA ASN A 82 3.35 2.09 -12.98
C ASN A 82 4.04 3.46 -12.96
N GLU A 83 3.33 4.53 -12.58
CA GLU A 83 3.88 5.89 -12.48
C GLU A 83 5.03 5.98 -11.46
N HIS A 84 4.91 5.28 -10.34
CA HIS A 84 5.90 5.30 -9.25
C HIS A 84 6.90 4.14 -9.35
N GLU A 85 6.84 3.34 -10.42
CA GLU A 85 7.65 2.12 -10.60
C GLU A 85 7.62 1.23 -9.33
N ALA A 86 6.45 1.13 -8.70
CA ALA A 86 6.32 0.46 -7.41
C ALA A 86 6.31 -1.06 -7.59
N ALA A 87 7.25 -1.76 -6.95
CA ALA A 87 7.27 -3.21 -6.90
C ALA A 87 6.34 -3.79 -5.82
N LEU A 88 5.89 -2.95 -4.88
CA LEU A 88 5.02 -3.33 -3.77
C LEU A 88 3.77 -2.44 -3.68
N LEU A 89 2.62 -3.06 -3.45
CA LEU A 89 1.38 -2.38 -3.08
C LEU A 89 1.04 -2.70 -1.62
N ILE A 90 0.92 -1.68 -0.79
CA ILE A 90 0.51 -1.77 0.62
C ILE A 90 -0.95 -1.30 0.73
N VAL A 91 -1.81 -2.06 1.40
CA VAL A 91 -3.26 -1.79 1.52
C VAL A 91 -3.72 -1.76 2.98
#